data_AF-A0A8D5FEU0-F1
#
_entry.id   AF-A0A8D5FEU0-F1
#
_cell.length_a   1.000
_cell.length_b   1.000
_cell.length_c   1.000
_cell.angle_alpha   90.00
_cell.angle_beta   90.00
_cell.angle_gamma   90.00
#
_symmetry.space_group_name_H-M   'P 1'
#
loop_
_entity.id
_entity.type
_entity.pdbx_description
1 polymer ?
#
loop_
_entity_poly.entity_id
_entity_poly.type
_entity_poly.pdbx_seq_one_letter_code
_entity_poly.pdbx_strand_id
1 'polypeptide(L)' 'MSLTSVHQPVVPVAGSPVADAISALVNLGYSDPVARETLGSVKKRLGNDSFGEMGVEELIREALRTLV' A
#
# COMPACT_ATOMS: atom_id res chain seq x y z
N MET A 1 19.59 -31.91 23.55
CA MET A 1 18.18 -31.87 23.14
C MET A 1 17.97 -30.60 22.34
N SER A 2 17.81 -30.73 21.03
CA SER A 2 17.82 -29.61 20.07
C SER A 2 16.50 -28.84 20.11
N LEU A 3 16.58 -27.52 20.17
CA LEU A 3 15.46 -26.60 20.06
C LEU A 3 14.98 -26.58 18.59
N THR A 4 13.88 -27.26 18.29
CA THR A 4 13.23 -27.16 16.98
C THR A 4 12.56 -25.80 16.87
N SER A 5 13.27 -24.82 16.31
CA SER A 5 12.70 -23.54 15.90
C SER A 5 11.68 -23.80 14.80
N VAL A 6 10.39 -23.71 15.16
CA VAL A 6 9.28 -23.81 14.21
C VAL A 6 9.34 -22.58 13.32
N HIS A 7 10.01 -22.68 12.17
CA HIS A 7 9.80 -21.75 11.05
C HIS A 7 8.39 -21.99 10.53
N GLN A 8 7.39 -21.33 11.12
CA GLN A 8 6.09 -21.26 10.48
C GLN A 8 6.28 -20.56 9.14
N PRO A 9 5.84 -21.17 8.02
CA PRO A 9 5.81 -20.46 6.75
C PRO A 9 4.87 -19.28 6.93
N VAL A 10 5.41 -18.06 6.86
CA VAL A 10 4.61 -16.85 6.77
C VAL A 10 3.90 -16.92 5.42
N VAL A 11 2.66 -17.39 5.41
CA VAL A 11 1.80 -17.18 4.25
C VAL A 11 1.58 -15.67 4.17
N PRO A 12 2.03 -14.97 3.11
CA PRO A 12 1.68 -13.57 2.97
C PRO A 12 0.16 -13.53 2.84
N VAL A 13 -0.53 -13.05 3.87
CA VAL A 13 -1.90 -12.59 3.71
C VAL A 13 -1.81 -11.52 2.63
N ALA A 14 -2.44 -11.77 1.49
CA ALA A 14 -2.54 -10.78 0.43
C ALA A 14 -3.17 -9.53 1.05
N GLY A 15 -2.37 -8.48 1.21
CA GLY A 15 -2.84 -7.19 1.66
C GLY A 15 -3.84 -6.64 0.65
N SER A 16 -4.69 -5.70 1.09
CA SER A 16 -5.41 -4.88 0.12
C SER A 16 -4.38 -4.08 -0.69
N PRO A 17 -4.58 -3.87 -2.01
CA PRO A 17 -3.65 -3.09 -2.83
C PRO A 17 -3.33 -1.70 -2.26
N VAL A 18 -4.29 -1.11 -1.54
CA VAL A 18 -4.14 0.15 -0.82
C VAL A 18 -3.13 0.05 0.33
N ALA A 19 -3.18 -1.03 1.12
CA ALA A 19 -2.24 -1.26 2.22
C ALA A 19 -0.82 -1.52 1.72
N ASP A 20 -0.68 -2.25 0.61
CA ASP A 20 0.61 -2.47 -0.04
C ASP A 20 1.18 -1.16 -0.61
N ALA A 21 0.33 -0.33 -1.24
CA ALA A 21 0.73 0.98 -1.73
C ALA A 21 1.16 1.92 -0.59
N ILE A 22 0.44 1.95 0.55
CA ILE A 22 0.85 2.72 1.74
C ILE A 22 2.21 2.24 2.22
N SER A 23 2.41 0.92 2.36
CA SER A 23 3.69 0.36 2.81
C SER A 23 4.84 0.71 1.87
N ALA A 24 4.60 0.67 0.56
CA ALA A 24 5.58 1.09 -0.44
C ALA A 24 5.94 2.58 -0.32
N LEU A 25 4.93 3.46 -0.18
CA LEU A 25 5.16 4.90 0.02
C LEU A 25 5.93 5.19 1.31
N VAL A 26 5.65 4.46 2.40
CA VAL A 26 6.40 4.57 3.65
C VAL A 26 7.86 4.15 3.47
N ASN A 27 8.10 3.05 2.76
CA ASN A 27 9.45 2.58 2.44
C ASN A 27 10.22 3.55 1.51
N LEU A 28 9.52 4.38 0.73
CA LEU A 28 10.11 5.47 -0.07
C LEU A 28 10.46 6.72 0.75
N GLY A 29 10.04 6.78 2.03
CA GLY A 29 10.35 7.87 2.95
C GLY A 29 9.18 8.83 3.22
N TYR A 30 7.99 8.57 2.69
CA TYR A 30 6.79 9.34 3.05
C TYR A 30 6.24 8.89 4.40
N SER A 31 5.71 9.81 5.21
CA SER A 31 5.05 9.41 6.46
C SER A 31 3.73 8.67 6.20
N ASP A 32 3.34 7.74 7.07
CA ASP A 32 2.06 7.00 6.95
C ASP A 32 0.84 7.94 6.82
N PRO A 33 0.71 9.05 7.60
CA PRO A 33 -0.37 10.02 7.42
C PRO A 33 -0.39 10.63 6.01
N VAL A 34 0.78 11.01 5.47
CA VAL A 34 0.89 11.57 4.13
C VAL A 34 0.48 10.54 3.08
N ALA A 35 0.98 9.31 3.17
CA ALA A 35 0.63 8.24 2.24
C ALA A 35 -0.89 7.98 2.18
N ARG A 36 -1.54 7.93 3.35
CA ARG A 36 -3.00 7.76 3.47
C ARG A 36 -3.76 8.94 2.89
N GLU A 37 -3.35 10.17 3.21
CA GLU A 37 -4.00 11.39 2.73
C GLU A 37 -3.91 11.52 1.21
N THR A 38 -2.75 11.23 0.64
CA THR A 38 -2.53 11.25 -0.81
C THR A 38 -3.42 10.24 -1.51
N LEU A 39 -3.46 8.98 -1.06
CA LEU A 39 -4.35 7.97 -1.63
C LEU A 39 -5.84 8.33 -1.44
N GLY A 40 -6.19 8.96 -0.32
CA GLY A 40 -7.53 9.53 -0.12
C GLY A 40 -7.87 10.62 -1.14
N SER A 41 -6.91 11.44 -1.52
CA SER A 41 -7.06 12.48 -2.55
C SER A 41 -7.19 11.88 -3.95
N VAL A 42 -6.41 10.85 -4.27
CA VAL A 42 -6.54 10.07 -5.52
C VAL A 42 -7.94 9.45 -5.61
N LYS A 43 -8.42 8.83 -4.52
CA LYS A 43 -9.77 8.26 -4.43
C LYS A 43 -10.86 9.30 -4.67
N LYS A 44 -10.75 10.49 -4.07
CA LYS A 44 -11.69 11.60 -4.28
C LYS A 44 -11.69 12.09 -5.73
N ARG A 45 -10.53 12.13 -6.37
CA ARG A 45 -10.36 12.59 -7.76
C ARG A 45 -10.93 11.61 -8.79
N LEU A 46 -10.67 10.31 -8.61
CA LEU A 46 -11.03 9.27 -9.59
C LEU A 46 -12.42 8.65 -9.32
N GLY A 47 -12.92 8.74 -8.10
CA GLY A 47 -14.14 8.04 -7.68
C GLY A 47 -13.88 6.65 -7.12
N ASN A 48 -14.86 6.09 -6.41
CA ASN A 48 -14.69 4.87 -5.61
C ASN A 48 -14.52 3.61 -6.49
N ASP A 49 -15.26 3.50 -7.59
CA ASP A 49 -15.20 2.35 -8.51
C ASP A 49 -13.84 2.29 -9.20
N SER A 50 -13.45 3.36 -9.91
CA SER A 50 -12.16 3.41 -10.61
C SER A 50 -10.96 3.27 -9.67
N PHE A 51 -11.04 3.79 -8.44
CA PHE A 51 -10.00 3.59 -7.43
C PHE A 51 -9.94 2.14 -6.94
N GLY A 52 -11.09 1.49 -6.78
CA GLY A 52 -11.17 0.09 -6.32
C GLY A 52 -10.62 -0.93 -7.31
N GLU A 53 -10.61 -0.58 -8.60
CA GLU A 53 -10.04 -1.42 -9.67
C GLU A 53 -8.52 -1.27 -9.83
N MET A 54 -7.89 -0.31 -9.13
CA MET A 54 -6.45 -0.06 -9.28
C MET A 54 -5.60 -1.11 -8.55
N GLY A 55 -4.57 -1.59 -9.26
CA GLY A 55 -3.50 -2.38 -8.65
C GLY A 55 -2.52 -1.51 -7.84
N VAL A 56 -1.64 -2.18 -7.08
CA VAL A 56 -0.64 -1.53 -6.21
C VAL A 56 0.24 -0.54 -6.98
N GLU A 57 0.75 -0.93 -8.15
CA GLU A 57 1.63 -0.09 -8.96
C GLU A 57 0.93 1.19 -9.45
N GLU A 58 -0.33 1.08 -9.87
CA GLU A 58 -1.13 2.23 -10.30
C GLU A 58 -1.40 3.19 -9.13
N LEU A 59 -1.76 2.64 -7.97
CA LEU A 59 -1.98 3.42 -6.74
C LEU A 59 -0.72 4.20 -6.33
N ILE A 60 0.46 3.56 -6.36
CA ILE A 60 1.73 4.21 -6.07
C ILE A 60 2.00 5.33 -7.09
N ARG A 61 1.80 5.06 -8.38
CA ARG A 61 2.05 6.05 -9.44
C ARG A 61 1.17 7.29 -9.28
N GLU A 62 -0.12 7.10 -9.06
CA GLU A 62 -1.06 8.21 -8.87
C GLU A 62 -0.83 8.97 -7.56
N ALA A 63 -0.38 8.27 -6.51
CA ALA A 63 0.02 8.91 -5.26
C ALA A 63 1.25 9.81 -5.47
N LEU A 64 2.32 9.30 -6.10
CA LEU A 64 3.52 10.08 -6.38
C LEU A 64 3.23 11.29 -7.27
N ARG A 65 2.35 11.15 -8.27
CA ARG A 65 1.88 12.28 -9.10
C ARG A 65 1.12 13.36 -8.32
N THR A 66 0.56 13.03 -7.17
CA THR A 66 -0.20 13.95 -6.33
C THR A 66 0.69 14.63 -5.28
N LEU A 67 1.89 14.10 -5.01
CA LEU A 67 2.86 14.62 -4.05
C LEU A 67 3.84 15.65 -4.65
N VAL A 68 3.99 15.66 -5.98
CA VAL A 68 4.80 16.62 -6.75
C VAL A 68 3.99 17.83 -7.16
#